data_AF-D7C2J2-F1
#
_entry.id   AF-D7C2J2-F1
#
_cell.length_a   1.000
_cell.length_b   1.000
_cell.length_c   1.000
_cell.angle_alpha   90.00
_cell.angle_beta   90.00
_cell.angle_gamma   90.00
#
_symmetry.space_group_name_H-M   'P 1'
#
loop_
_entity.id
_entity.type
_entity.pdbx_description
1 polymer ?
#
loop_
_entity_poly.entity_id
_entity_poly.type
_entity_poly.pdbx_seq_one_letter_code
_entity_poly.pdbx_strand_id
1 'polypeptide(L)'
;MSRYSTVAATVLSAALLPLSAAHAADATADDSAPAATQTTIASFGRIADAVLTDRTAALLDRPQLARTAQKSQGDVRLSLAASRAESTSLASVQDTRARLAALGEAYSDADTKTTVDSTRVEGRKATVRVTEATTLTYEKIRGDEPPTTGFTAHHELTFTAQTDGTWQLVSVRRTDKGPRPVNEPVPATSTAPVRPSAIIDAPRAATTYPAPAKPKNLGTGTTYNYAAMATYAEKYWKNYNTAYRRFNSAGGDCTNYISQSLYAGGWKHATASTEDYDTWWYGTSSQSDTWVGVNEWSWFTQTAKRTTALANAYQMDIGDVLQVDFDKDGAKDHTMITSYRSTSGVPYLTYHDTDTYRRSLSSLLSSYPNSAYYAYRT
;
A
#
# COMPACT_ATOMS: atom_id res chain seq x y z
N MET A 1 62.47 22.79 49.45
CA MET A 1 63.14 23.17 48.19
C MET A 1 62.04 23.27 47.12
N SER A 2 61.50 24.49 46.89
CA SER A 2 61.73 25.36 45.71
C SER A 2 60.95 24.83 44.46
N ARG A 3 60.06 25.55 43.74
CA ARG A 3 59.85 26.99 43.52
C ARG A 3 58.43 27.28 42.98
N TYR A 4 57.98 28.52 43.22
CA TYR A 4 56.94 29.23 42.47
C TYR A 4 57.40 29.60 41.04
N SER A 5 56.48 29.70 40.08
CA SER A 5 56.48 30.66 38.94
C SER A 5 55.12 30.59 38.22
N THR A 6 54.27 31.61 38.31
CA THR A 6 54.10 32.79 37.41
C THR A 6 53.19 32.49 36.20
N VAL A 7 52.04 33.16 36.21
CA VAL A 7 51.00 33.19 35.18
C VAL A 7 51.39 34.16 34.06
N ALA A 8 51.20 33.75 32.80
CA ALA A 8 51.19 34.65 31.65
C ALA A 8 50.00 34.30 30.75
N ALA A 9 49.13 35.29 30.52
CA ALA A 9 48.00 35.23 29.60
C ALA A 9 48.42 35.76 28.23
N THR A 10 48.02 35.06 27.16
CA THR A 10 48.11 35.58 25.79
C THR A 10 46.83 35.26 25.02
N VAL A 11 46.25 36.33 24.47
CA VAL A 11 45.04 36.40 23.64
C VAL A 11 45.32 35.78 22.27
N LEU A 12 44.42 34.94 21.76
CA LEU A 12 44.50 34.37 20.41
C LEU A 12 43.53 35.13 19.48
N SER A 13 44.09 35.84 18.50
CA SER A 13 43.35 36.45 17.38
C SER A 13 43.33 35.52 16.18
N ALA A 14 42.18 35.45 15.50
CA ALA A 14 41.93 34.66 14.31
C ALA A 14 42.58 35.27 13.04
N ALA A 15 42.98 34.40 12.10
CA ALA A 15 43.20 34.77 10.70
C ALA A 15 42.71 33.62 9.79
N LEU A 16 41.77 33.94 8.91
CA LEU A 16 41.28 33.13 7.80
C LEU A 16 42.25 33.26 6.60
N LEU A 17 42.57 32.16 5.92
CA LEU A 17 43.16 32.17 4.58
C LEU A 17 42.49 31.13 3.66
N PRO A 18 42.43 31.39 2.35
CA PRO A 18 41.62 30.65 1.39
C PRO A 18 42.36 29.45 0.80
N LEU A 19 41.63 28.38 0.47
CA LEU A 19 42.14 27.23 -0.27
C LEU A 19 41.73 27.33 -1.74
N SER A 20 42.70 27.28 -2.64
CA SER A 20 42.53 27.02 -4.07
C SER A 20 43.72 26.24 -4.62
N ALA A 21 43.40 25.33 -5.56
CA ALA A 21 44.23 24.56 -6.52
C ALA A 21 43.94 23.04 -6.35
N ALA A 22 43.16 22.34 -7.17
CA ALA A 22 43.12 22.11 -8.63
C ALA A 22 43.83 20.81 -9.08
N HIS A 23 43.25 20.16 -10.11
CA HIS A 23 43.67 19.01 -10.95
C HIS A 23 43.16 17.62 -10.52
N ALA A 24 42.64 16.74 -11.38
CA ALA A 24 42.38 16.75 -12.82
C ALA A 24 41.30 15.70 -13.15
N ALA A 25 40.71 15.87 -14.34
CA ALA A 25 39.66 15.05 -14.91
C ALA A 25 40.07 13.59 -15.14
N ASP A 26 39.09 12.69 -14.99
CA ASP A 26 38.93 11.56 -15.89
C ASP A 26 37.51 11.62 -16.46
N ALA A 27 37.41 12.19 -17.65
CA ALA A 27 36.17 12.40 -18.38
C ALA A 27 36.00 11.28 -19.41
N THR A 28 35.05 10.38 -19.15
CA THR A 28 34.21 9.76 -20.17
C THR A 28 32.81 9.50 -19.60
N ALA A 29 32.20 10.54 -19.04
CA ALA A 29 30.75 10.59 -18.88
C ALA A 29 30.23 11.52 -19.98
N ASP A 30 29.24 11.06 -20.74
CA ASP A 30 28.50 11.85 -21.73
C ASP A 30 27.94 13.13 -21.08
N ASP A 31 28.68 14.22 -21.20
CA ASP A 31 28.47 15.54 -20.58
C ASP A 31 27.35 16.35 -21.28
N SER A 32 26.49 15.67 -22.04
CA SER A 32 25.42 16.28 -22.84
C SER A 32 24.02 16.11 -22.24
N ALA A 33 23.91 15.63 -20.99
CA ALA A 33 22.63 15.50 -20.33
C ALA A 33 22.12 16.88 -19.86
N PRO A 34 20.89 17.30 -20.25
CA PRO A 34 20.31 18.55 -19.78
C PRO A 34 20.22 18.57 -18.25
N ALA A 35 20.58 19.70 -17.65
CA ALA A 35 20.52 19.86 -16.21
C ALA A 35 19.09 19.67 -15.69
N ALA A 36 18.90 18.78 -14.72
CA ALA A 36 17.64 18.62 -14.02
C ALA A 36 17.48 19.74 -12.97
N THR A 37 17.11 20.93 -13.45
CA THR A 37 16.88 22.10 -12.59
C THR A 37 15.71 21.87 -11.63
N GLN A 38 15.58 22.73 -10.61
CA GLN A 38 14.44 22.69 -9.70
C GLN A 38 13.09 22.80 -10.44
N THR A 39 13.03 23.58 -11.52
CA THR A 39 11.84 23.71 -12.38
C THR A 39 11.53 22.40 -13.13
N THR A 40 12.57 21.71 -13.59
CA THR A 40 12.45 20.39 -14.24
C THR A 40 11.94 19.34 -13.25
N ILE A 41 12.50 19.30 -12.04
CA ILE A 41 12.09 18.38 -10.98
C ILE A 41 10.62 18.64 -10.57
N ALA A 42 10.23 19.91 -10.44
CA ALA A 42 8.83 20.25 -10.18
C ALA A 42 7.89 19.80 -11.33
N SER A 43 8.37 19.80 -12.57
CA SER A 43 7.62 19.31 -13.72
C SER A 43 7.48 17.79 -13.72
N PHE A 44 8.48 17.03 -13.24
CA PHE A 44 8.34 15.59 -13.01
C PHE A 44 7.21 15.28 -12.03
N GLY A 45 7.14 16.01 -10.92
CA GLY A 45 6.07 15.86 -9.92
C GLY A 45 4.68 16.16 -10.50
N ARG A 46 4.53 17.27 -11.25
CA ARG A 46 3.25 17.63 -11.90
C ARG A 46 2.78 16.58 -12.91
N ILE A 47 3.70 15.97 -13.66
CA ILE A 47 3.35 14.90 -14.59
C ILE A 47 2.93 13.64 -13.84
N ALA A 48 3.60 13.28 -12.75
CA ALA A 48 3.20 12.16 -11.90
C ALA A 48 1.77 12.37 -11.37
N ASP A 49 1.50 13.57 -10.86
CA ASP A 49 0.18 13.99 -10.37
C ASP A 49 -0.91 13.85 -11.44
N ALA A 50 -0.63 14.34 -12.66
CA ALA A 50 -1.56 14.28 -13.77
C ALA A 50 -1.85 12.85 -14.24
N VAL A 51 -0.83 11.98 -14.29
CA VAL A 51 -0.99 10.58 -14.68
C VAL A 51 -1.84 9.83 -13.66
N LEU A 52 -1.50 9.92 -12.37
CA LEU A 52 -2.19 9.17 -11.33
C LEU A 52 -3.61 9.71 -11.08
N THR A 53 -3.81 11.03 -11.17
CA THR A 53 -5.17 11.60 -11.10
C THR A 53 -6.05 11.15 -12.27
N ASP A 54 -5.53 11.12 -13.50
CA ASP A 54 -6.32 10.67 -14.65
C ASP A 54 -6.69 9.17 -14.54
N ARG A 55 -5.82 8.34 -13.96
CA ARG A 55 -6.15 6.95 -13.64
C ARG A 55 -7.29 6.86 -12.62
N THR A 56 -7.24 7.65 -11.55
CA THR A 56 -8.34 7.71 -10.57
C THR A 56 -9.64 8.22 -11.19
N ALA A 57 -9.57 9.26 -12.03
CA ALA A 57 -10.74 9.79 -12.73
C ALA A 57 -11.41 8.75 -13.64
N ALA A 58 -10.65 7.81 -14.20
CA ALA A 58 -11.18 6.72 -15.02
C ALA A 58 -12.05 5.72 -14.23
N LEU A 59 -11.96 5.70 -12.89
CA LEU A 59 -12.84 4.90 -12.03
C LEU A 59 -14.19 5.56 -11.76
N LEU A 60 -14.33 6.86 -12.00
CA LEU A 60 -15.54 7.60 -11.64
C LEU A 60 -16.64 7.36 -12.66
N ASP A 61 -17.89 7.27 -12.18
CA ASP A 61 -19.07 7.17 -13.04
C ASP A 61 -19.35 8.50 -13.74
N ARG A 62 -19.00 9.62 -13.08
CA ARG A 62 -19.05 10.95 -13.67
C ARG A 62 -17.69 11.28 -14.28
N PRO A 63 -17.61 11.54 -15.59
CA PRO A 63 -16.35 11.85 -16.23
C PRO A 63 -15.79 13.16 -15.67
N GLN A 64 -14.55 13.12 -15.19
CA GLN A 64 -13.76 14.32 -14.90
C GLN A 64 -12.90 14.67 -16.12
N LEU A 65 -12.57 15.96 -16.26
CA LEU A 65 -11.72 16.44 -17.35
C LEU A 65 -10.30 15.87 -17.19
N ALA A 66 -9.81 15.22 -18.25
CA ALA A 66 -8.44 14.71 -18.29
C ALA A 66 -7.43 15.86 -18.18
N ARG A 67 -6.37 15.65 -17.40
CA ARG A 67 -5.29 16.62 -17.16
C ARG A 67 -4.25 16.60 -18.29
N THR A 68 -4.71 16.60 -19.54
CA THR A 68 -3.87 16.48 -20.75
C THR A 68 -2.81 17.58 -20.83
N ALA A 69 -3.16 18.82 -20.48
CA ALA A 69 -2.21 19.93 -20.48
C ALA A 69 -1.10 19.75 -19.42
N GLN A 70 -1.41 19.11 -18.30
CA GLN A 70 -0.45 18.85 -17.21
C GLN A 70 0.51 17.70 -17.50
N LYS A 71 0.24 16.91 -18.55
CA LYS A 71 1.12 15.84 -19.07
C LYS A 71 2.22 16.37 -20.00
N SER A 72 2.27 17.68 -20.23
CA SER A 72 3.36 18.40 -20.90
C SER A 72 3.62 19.69 -20.13
N GLN A 73 4.78 19.81 -19.48
CA GLN A 73 5.12 20.90 -18.57
C GLN A 73 6.51 21.43 -18.90
N GLY A 74 6.55 22.60 -19.54
CA GLY A 74 7.80 23.16 -20.07
C GLY A 74 8.50 22.14 -20.97
N ASP A 75 9.74 21.81 -20.62
CA ASP A 75 10.57 20.86 -21.36
C ASP A 75 10.35 19.40 -20.96
N VAL A 76 9.33 19.09 -20.16
CA VAL A 76 9.03 17.72 -19.73
C VAL A 76 7.70 17.24 -20.30
N ARG A 77 7.65 16.06 -20.89
CA ARG A 77 6.42 15.46 -21.44
C ARG A 77 6.40 13.95 -21.31
N LEU A 78 5.28 13.30 -21.62
CA LEU A 78 5.27 11.85 -21.83
C LEU A 78 5.97 11.51 -23.15
N SER A 79 6.73 10.41 -23.18
CA SER A 79 7.12 9.77 -24.43
C SER A 79 5.90 9.22 -25.17
N LEU A 80 5.98 9.05 -26.49
CA LEU A 80 4.88 8.43 -27.27
C LEU A 80 4.54 7.02 -26.77
N ALA A 81 5.54 6.26 -26.33
CA ALA A 81 5.34 4.93 -25.78
C ALA A 81 4.62 4.99 -24.42
N ALA A 82 5.04 5.88 -23.52
CA ALA A 82 4.37 6.09 -22.24
C ALA A 82 2.92 6.57 -22.44
N SER A 83 2.67 7.49 -23.37
CA SER A 83 1.30 7.95 -23.69
C SER A 83 0.39 6.79 -24.12
N ARG A 84 0.87 5.87 -24.98
CA ARG A 84 0.10 4.68 -25.38
C ARG A 84 -0.11 3.69 -24.22
N ALA A 85 0.91 3.50 -23.40
CA ALA A 85 0.80 2.67 -22.21
C ALA A 85 -0.22 3.23 -21.21
N GLU A 86 -0.27 4.55 -21.02
CA GLU A 86 -1.28 5.19 -20.19
C GLU A 86 -2.67 5.07 -20.81
N SER A 87 -2.86 5.24 -22.13
CA SER A 87 -4.16 4.97 -22.76
C SER A 87 -4.66 3.55 -22.51
N THR A 88 -3.76 2.56 -22.57
CA THR A 88 -4.08 1.16 -22.26
C THR A 88 -4.43 0.97 -20.78
N SER A 89 -3.70 1.67 -19.90
CA SER A 89 -3.95 1.63 -18.45
C SER A 89 -5.31 2.21 -18.11
N LEU A 90 -5.68 3.36 -18.71
CA LEU A 90 -6.99 3.98 -18.53
C LEU A 90 -8.12 3.07 -19.00
N ALA A 91 -7.97 2.39 -20.14
CA ALA A 91 -8.95 1.42 -20.60
C ALA A 91 -9.13 0.25 -19.60
N SER A 92 -8.03 -0.30 -19.09
CA SER A 92 -8.07 -1.36 -18.06
C SER A 92 -8.79 -0.90 -16.78
N VAL A 93 -8.58 0.35 -16.36
CA VAL A 93 -9.25 0.94 -15.19
C VAL A 93 -10.73 1.19 -15.45
N GLN A 94 -11.11 1.60 -16.66
CA GLN A 94 -12.51 1.71 -17.08
C GLN A 94 -13.21 0.34 -17.08
N ASP A 95 -12.51 -0.72 -17.47
CA ASP A 95 -13.04 -2.08 -17.35
C ASP A 95 -13.22 -2.49 -15.88
N THR A 96 -12.32 -2.08 -14.98
CA THR A 96 -12.50 -2.25 -13.53
C THR A 96 -13.75 -1.54 -13.05
N ARG A 97 -13.98 -0.27 -13.45
CA ARG A 97 -15.22 0.46 -13.16
C ARG A 97 -16.44 -0.30 -13.66
N ALA A 98 -16.43 -0.81 -14.89
CA ALA A 98 -17.56 -1.57 -15.44
C ALA A 98 -17.84 -2.86 -14.64
N ARG A 99 -16.79 -3.59 -14.22
CA ARG A 99 -16.92 -4.76 -13.34
C ARG A 99 -17.49 -4.38 -11.96
N LEU A 100 -17.06 -3.27 -11.37
CA LEU A 100 -17.60 -2.77 -10.10
C LEU A 100 -19.08 -2.39 -10.24
N ALA A 101 -19.46 -1.67 -11.30
CA ALA A 101 -20.83 -1.29 -11.56
C ALA A 101 -21.75 -2.52 -11.68
N ALA A 102 -21.29 -3.58 -12.36
CA ALA A 102 -22.00 -4.87 -12.44
C ALA A 102 -22.16 -5.55 -11.07
N LEU A 103 -21.28 -5.27 -10.11
CA LEU A 103 -21.37 -5.71 -8.72
C LEU A 103 -22.11 -4.71 -7.82
N GLY A 104 -22.73 -3.67 -8.40
CA GLY A 104 -23.45 -2.62 -7.69
C GLY A 104 -22.54 -1.73 -6.85
N GLU A 105 -21.33 -1.45 -7.30
CA GLU A 105 -20.40 -0.52 -6.68
C GLU A 105 -19.96 0.54 -7.69
N ALA A 106 -19.96 1.80 -7.27
CA ALA A 106 -19.54 2.94 -8.07
C ALA A 106 -18.93 4.04 -7.19
N TYR A 107 -18.16 4.92 -7.82
CA TYR A 107 -17.57 6.09 -7.19
C TYR A 107 -18.06 7.37 -7.85
N SER A 108 -18.47 8.32 -7.01
CA SER A 108 -19.07 9.59 -7.42
C SER A 108 -18.04 10.71 -7.58
N ASP A 109 -16.96 10.62 -6.81
CA ASP A 109 -15.92 11.64 -6.73
C ASP A 109 -14.59 11.05 -6.25
N ALA A 110 -13.50 11.78 -6.50
CA ALA A 110 -12.15 11.43 -6.07
C ALA A 110 -11.30 12.65 -5.73
N ASP A 111 -10.43 12.50 -4.76
CA ASP A 111 -9.30 13.40 -4.49
C ASP A 111 -8.00 12.59 -4.52
N THR A 112 -7.14 12.89 -5.49
CA THR A 112 -5.81 12.28 -5.62
C THR A 112 -4.76 13.37 -5.45
N LYS A 113 -3.82 13.14 -4.54
CA LYS A 113 -2.66 14.00 -4.30
C LYS A 113 -1.38 13.19 -4.42
N THR A 114 -0.41 13.73 -5.14
CA THR A 114 0.94 13.17 -5.20
C THR A 114 1.95 14.01 -4.44
N THR A 115 2.93 13.35 -3.82
CA THR A 115 4.09 13.98 -3.18
C THR A 115 5.36 13.39 -3.77
N VAL A 116 6.33 14.23 -4.16
CA VAL A 116 7.64 13.75 -4.62
C VAL A 116 8.51 13.44 -3.41
N ASP A 117 8.85 12.17 -3.23
CA ASP A 117 9.64 11.70 -2.10
C ASP A 117 11.15 11.85 -2.36
N SER A 118 11.57 11.55 -3.59
CA SER A 118 12.96 11.71 -4.01
C SER A 118 13.09 11.82 -5.53
N THR A 119 14.15 12.49 -5.98
CA THR A 119 14.57 12.52 -7.39
C THR A 119 16.06 12.21 -7.45
N ARG A 120 16.44 11.21 -8.25
CA ARG A 120 17.83 10.83 -8.51
C ARG A 120 18.10 10.95 -10.00
N VAL A 121 19.14 11.69 -10.37
CA VAL A 121 19.53 11.92 -11.77
C VAL A 121 20.91 11.34 -12.00
N GLU A 122 21.03 10.49 -13.01
CA GLU A 122 22.26 9.79 -13.40
C GLU A 122 22.43 9.88 -14.91
N GLY A 123 23.32 10.75 -15.36
CA GLY A 123 23.45 11.11 -16.77
C GLY A 123 22.10 11.51 -17.36
N ARG A 124 21.63 10.76 -18.36
CA ARG A 124 20.39 11.04 -19.09
C ARG A 124 19.14 10.42 -18.46
N LYS A 125 19.24 9.79 -17.29
CA LYS A 125 18.11 9.13 -16.61
C LYS A 125 17.78 9.84 -15.31
N ALA A 126 16.50 10.14 -15.08
CA ALA A 126 15.98 10.59 -13.80
C ALA A 126 14.99 9.55 -13.25
N THR A 127 15.17 9.18 -11.99
CA THR A 127 14.27 8.29 -11.23
C THR A 127 13.59 9.12 -10.16
N VAL A 128 12.27 9.20 -10.22
CA VAL A 128 11.44 10.02 -9.33
C VAL A 128 10.53 9.09 -8.54
N ARG A 129 10.65 9.09 -7.22
CA ARG A 129 9.74 8.35 -6.34
C ARG A 129 8.66 9.28 -5.84
N VAL A 130 7.41 8.83 -5.93
CA VAL A 130 6.25 9.59 -5.50
C VAL A 130 5.34 8.74 -4.63
N THR A 131 4.74 9.39 -3.65
CA THR A 131 3.64 8.86 -2.86
C THR A 131 2.33 9.44 -3.36
N GLU A 132 1.41 8.57 -3.76
CA GLU A 132 0.02 8.88 -4.07
C GLU A 132 -0.83 8.68 -2.82
N ALA A 133 -1.66 9.66 -2.49
CA ALA A 133 -2.74 9.52 -1.52
C ALA A 133 -4.06 9.82 -2.25
N THR A 134 -4.95 8.82 -2.29
CA THR A 134 -6.22 8.90 -3.01
C THR A 134 -7.38 8.61 -2.07
N THR A 135 -8.43 9.43 -2.12
CA THR A 135 -9.73 9.20 -1.49
C THR A 135 -10.78 9.09 -2.58
N LEU A 136 -11.64 8.09 -2.51
CA LEU A 136 -12.80 7.89 -3.39
C LEU A 136 -14.08 8.02 -2.57
N THR A 137 -15.07 8.70 -3.12
CA THR A 137 -16.42 8.78 -2.54
C THR A 137 -17.29 7.72 -3.17
N TYR A 138 -17.87 6.82 -2.37
CA TYR A 138 -18.83 5.84 -2.87
C TYR A 138 -20.12 6.54 -3.35
N GLU A 139 -20.70 6.10 -4.47
CA GLU A 139 -22.01 6.59 -4.94
C GLU A 139 -23.16 6.20 -4.00
N LYS A 140 -22.92 5.20 -3.13
CA LYS A 140 -23.91 4.65 -2.20
C LYS A 140 -25.17 4.09 -2.89
N ILE A 141 -24.96 3.21 -3.86
CA ILE A 141 -26.02 2.59 -4.67
C ILE A 141 -27.07 1.89 -3.80
N ARG A 142 -26.66 1.24 -2.71
CA ARG A 142 -27.54 0.55 -1.75
C ARG A 142 -27.90 1.41 -0.53
N GLY A 143 -27.23 2.55 -0.36
CA GLY A 143 -27.49 3.56 0.65
C GLY A 143 -26.70 3.36 1.95
N ASP A 144 -26.19 2.15 2.18
CA ASP A 144 -25.44 1.77 3.37
C ASP A 144 -23.95 1.53 3.09
N GLU A 145 -23.45 1.84 1.89
CA GLU A 145 -22.01 1.87 1.66
C GLU A 145 -21.35 2.94 2.56
N PRO A 146 -20.09 2.72 3.01
CA PRO A 146 -19.36 3.74 3.74
C PRO A 146 -19.22 5.01 2.90
N PRO A 147 -19.04 6.19 3.52
CA PRO A 147 -18.95 7.45 2.77
C PRO A 147 -17.77 7.46 1.78
N THR A 148 -16.62 6.95 2.20
CA THR A 148 -15.39 6.95 1.41
C THR A 148 -14.59 5.66 1.58
N THR A 149 -13.76 5.39 0.58
CA THR A 149 -12.58 4.52 0.65
C THR A 149 -11.35 5.35 0.30
N GLY A 150 -10.15 4.81 0.51
CA GLY A 150 -8.94 5.47 0.09
C GLY A 150 -7.75 4.55 0.17
N PHE A 151 -6.65 4.98 -0.45
CA PHE A 151 -5.39 4.27 -0.37
C PHE A 151 -4.18 5.21 -0.43
N THR A 152 -3.04 4.75 0.08
CA THR A 152 -1.72 5.30 -0.19
C THR A 152 -0.93 4.30 -1.03
N ALA A 153 -0.28 4.76 -2.10
CA ALA A 153 0.54 3.94 -2.98
C ALA A 153 1.85 4.64 -3.33
N HIS A 154 2.92 3.88 -3.48
CA HIS A 154 4.25 4.37 -3.82
C HIS A 154 4.60 3.98 -5.25
N HIS A 155 5.13 4.94 -6.00
CA HIS A 155 5.46 4.76 -7.42
C HIS A 155 6.88 5.22 -7.71
N GLU A 156 7.50 4.59 -8.70
CA GLU A 156 8.77 5.01 -9.30
C GLU A 156 8.52 5.36 -10.78
N LEU A 157 8.79 6.62 -11.11
CA LEU A 157 8.73 7.15 -12.46
C LEU A 157 10.15 7.27 -13.02
N THR A 158 10.33 6.86 -14.27
CA THR A 158 11.60 7.05 -14.99
C THR A 158 11.41 8.07 -16.09
N PHE A 159 12.27 9.08 -16.10
CA PHE A 159 12.38 10.05 -17.17
C PHE A 159 13.72 9.90 -17.88
N THR A 160 13.74 10.13 -19.19
CA THR A 160 14.95 10.14 -20.00
C THR A 160 15.12 11.48 -20.69
N ALA A 161 16.30 12.08 -20.53
CA ALA A 161 16.69 13.26 -21.28
C ALA A 161 16.78 12.95 -22.78
N GLN A 162 16.38 13.91 -23.59
CA GLN A 162 16.43 13.90 -25.05
C GLN A 162 17.58 14.79 -25.54
N THR A 163 17.99 14.61 -26.79
CA THR A 163 19.13 15.36 -27.36
C THR A 163 18.80 16.84 -27.57
N ASP A 164 17.52 17.19 -27.60
CA ASP A 164 17.00 18.56 -27.71
C ASP A 164 16.89 19.29 -26.36
N GLY A 165 17.40 18.69 -25.27
CA GLY A 165 17.35 19.24 -23.92
C GLY A 165 16.05 18.96 -23.17
N THR A 166 15.05 18.34 -23.80
CA THR A 166 13.78 17.97 -23.15
C THR A 166 13.90 16.68 -22.33
N TRP A 167 12.95 16.43 -21.44
CA TRP A 167 12.82 15.19 -20.68
C TRP A 167 11.52 14.48 -21.04
N GLN A 168 11.58 13.15 -21.16
CA GLN A 168 10.41 12.33 -21.44
C GLN A 168 10.15 11.32 -20.33
N LEU A 169 8.91 11.26 -19.82
CA LEU A 169 8.45 10.14 -19.00
C LEU A 169 8.42 8.88 -19.88
N VAL A 170 9.13 7.85 -19.46
CA VAL A 170 9.19 6.56 -20.18
C VAL A 170 8.45 5.44 -19.47
N SER A 171 8.35 5.49 -18.13
CA SER A 171 7.64 4.47 -17.36
C SER A 171 7.14 4.98 -16.01
N VAL A 172 6.01 4.45 -15.56
CA VAL A 172 5.49 4.54 -14.19
C VAL A 172 5.34 3.12 -13.67
N ARG A 173 5.92 2.79 -12.51
CA ARG A 173 5.67 1.51 -11.83
C ARG A 173 5.32 1.72 -10.36
N ARG A 174 4.36 0.94 -9.85
CA ARG A 174 4.14 0.80 -8.41
C ARG A 174 5.31 0.07 -7.75
N THR A 175 5.65 0.45 -6.53
CA THR A 175 6.71 -0.18 -5.71
C THR A 175 6.19 -0.92 -4.48
N ASP A 176 4.91 -0.77 -4.14
CA ASP A 176 4.30 -1.47 -3.01
C ASP A 176 4.21 -2.99 -3.23
N LYS A 177 4.32 -3.71 -2.12
CA LYS A 177 3.91 -5.11 -2.02
C LYS A 177 2.40 -5.18 -1.75
N GLY A 178 1.81 -6.37 -1.91
CA GLY A 178 0.40 -6.61 -1.60
C GLY A 178 -0.60 -6.07 -2.64
N PRO A 179 -1.88 -5.93 -2.25
CA PRO A 179 -2.98 -5.62 -3.15
C PRO A 179 -2.77 -4.29 -3.89
N ARG A 180 -2.75 -4.34 -5.23
CA ARG A 180 -2.92 -3.19 -6.13
C ARG A 180 -4.01 -2.23 -5.65
N PRO A 181 -3.75 -0.91 -5.66
CA PRO A 181 -4.79 0.11 -5.65
C PRO A 181 -5.87 -0.16 -6.70
N VAL A 182 -7.08 0.31 -6.45
CA VAL A 182 -8.22 0.09 -7.37
C VAL A 182 -8.07 0.85 -8.70
N ASN A 183 -7.28 1.93 -8.73
CA ASN A 183 -7.01 2.75 -9.92
C ASN A 183 -5.79 2.26 -10.73
N GLU A 184 -5.16 1.15 -10.33
CA GLU A 184 -4.08 0.55 -11.11
C GLU A 184 -4.64 -0.43 -12.16
N PRO A 185 -4.04 -0.50 -13.36
CA PRO A 185 -4.46 -1.43 -14.38
C PRO A 185 -4.32 -2.88 -13.90
N VAL A 186 -5.28 -3.73 -14.32
CA VAL A 186 -5.24 -5.17 -14.03
C VAL A 186 -4.33 -5.83 -15.06
N PRO A 187 -3.19 -6.43 -14.66
CA PRO A 187 -2.30 -7.13 -15.57
C PRO A 187 -2.93 -8.42 -16.07
N ALA A 188 -2.39 -8.94 -17.18
CA ALA A 188 -2.70 -10.28 -17.63
C ALA A 188 -2.38 -11.30 -16.52
N THR A 189 -3.21 -12.34 -16.42
CA THR A 189 -3.06 -13.37 -15.39
C THR A 189 -1.77 -14.16 -15.64
N SER A 190 -0.91 -14.26 -14.62
CA SER A 190 0.21 -15.20 -14.59
C SER A 190 -0.02 -16.23 -13.49
N THR A 191 0.16 -17.51 -13.80
CA THR A 191 0.11 -18.60 -12.83
C THR A 191 1.51 -18.86 -12.29
N ALA A 192 1.63 -19.04 -10.98
CA ALA A 192 2.88 -19.46 -10.34
C ALA A 192 2.90 -20.99 -10.16
N PRO A 193 4.08 -21.61 -10.08
CA PRO A 193 4.20 -23.02 -9.71
C PRO A 193 3.67 -23.24 -8.29
N VAL A 194 2.80 -24.24 -8.13
CA VAL A 194 2.23 -24.60 -6.82
C VAL A 194 3.36 -25.02 -5.87
N ARG A 195 3.41 -24.38 -4.72
CA ARG A 195 4.21 -24.77 -3.55
C ARG A 195 3.37 -25.66 -2.64
N PRO A 196 3.96 -26.67 -1.99
CA PRO A 196 3.25 -27.45 -1.00
C PRO A 196 2.70 -26.55 0.10
N SER A 197 1.37 -26.55 0.29
CA SER A 197 0.72 -25.86 1.39
C SER A 197 1.05 -26.54 2.72
N ALA A 198 1.08 -25.78 3.81
CA ALA A 198 1.26 -26.34 5.15
C ALA A 198 0.14 -27.34 5.51
N ILE A 199 0.46 -28.28 6.40
CA ILE A 199 -0.46 -29.34 6.86
C ILE A 199 -1.65 -28.75 7.65
N ILE A 200 -1.45 -27.61 8.31
CA ILE A 200 -2.45 -26.94 9.12
C ILE A 200 -2.86 -25.66 8.40
N ASP A 201 -3.89 -25.72 7.57
CA ASP A 201 -4.36 -24.53 6.85
C ASP A 201 -5.89 -24.42 6.83
N ALA A 202 -6.38 -23.19 6.73
CA ALA A 202 -7.81 -22.96 6.56
C ALA A 202 -8.25 -23.39 5.15
N PRO A 203 -9.46 -23.99 5.00
CA PRO A 203 -10.02 -24.24 3.69
C PRO A 203 -10.27 -22.92 2.95
N ARG A 204 -10.17 -22.97 1.61
CA ARG A 204 -10.53 -21.85 0.75
C ARG A 204 -12.00 -21.48 0.93
N ALA A 205 -12.28 -20.20 1.06
CA ALA A 205 -13.62 -19.65 1.09
C ALA A 205 -14.13 -19.42 -0.34
N ALA A 206 -15.40 -19.73 -0.58
CA ALA A 206 -16.09 -19.30 -1.78
C ALA A 206 -16.22 -17.77 -1.83
N THR A 207 -16.39 -17.23 -3.03
CA THR A 207 -16.52 -15.79 -3.29
C THR A 207 -17.82 -15.45 -4.01
N THR A 208 -18.80 -16.38 -3.99
CA THR A 208 -20.11 -16.18 -4.61
C THR A 208 -20.96 -15.22 -3.78
N TYR A 209 -21.62 -14.27 -4.45
CA TYR A 209 -22.53 -13.29 -3.84
C TYR A 209 -23.95 -13.45 -4.43
N PRO A 210 -25.02 -13.35 -3.61
CA PRO A 210 -24.99 -13.22 -2.15
C PRO A 210 -24.65 -14.55 -1.45
N ALA A 211 -24.05 -14.47 -0.26
CA ALA A 211 -23.79 -15.64 0.59
C ALA A 211 -24.83 -15.75 1.72
N PRO A 212 -25.16 -16.96 2.20
CA PRO A 212 -25.99 -17.13 3.39
C PRO A 212 -25.38 -16.40 4.58
N ALA A 213 -26.18 -15.57 5.25
CA ALA A 213 -25.72 -14.79 6.40
C ALA A 213 -25.21 -15.72 7.52
N LYS A 214 -24.09 -15.35 8.12
CA LYS A 214 -23.52 -16.01 9.30
C LYS A 214 -23.20 -14.95 10.35
N PRO A 215 -24.21 -14.26 10.91
CA PRO A 215 -23.97 -13.06 11.71
C PRO A 215 -23.08 -13.34 12.93
N LYS A 216 -22.26 -12.36 13.28
CA LYS A 216 -21.44 -12.37 14.49
C LYS A 216 -22.15 -11.58 15.58
N ASN A 217 -22.05 -12.01 16.84
CA ASN A 217 -22.51 -11.15 17.94
C ASN A 217 -21.50 -10.01 18.10
N LEU A 218 -21.91 -8.78 17.78
CA LEU A 218 -21.10 -7.57 17.89
C LEU A 218 -21.43 -6.75 19.14
N GLY A 219 -22.34 -7.24 19.99
CA GLY A 219 -22.80 -6.56 21.20
C GLY A 219 -21.78 -6.56 22.34
N THR A 220 -22.11 -5.81 23.39
CA THR A 220 -21.36 -5.78 24.66
C THR A 220 -21.46 -7.14 25.37
N GLY A 221 -20.38 -7.57 26.03
CA GLY A 221 -20.34 -8.84 26.77
C GLY A 221 -19.85 -10.06 25.96
N THR A 222 -19.41 -9.86 24.71
CA THR A 222 -18.65 -10.87 23.96
C THR A 222 -17.19 -10.94 24.42
N THR A 223 -16.49 -12.04 24.11
CA THR A 223 -15.09 -12.24 24.50
C THR A 223 -14.15 -11.17 23.92
N TYR A 224 -14.47 -10.62 22.75
CA TYR A 224 -13.65 -9.65 22.03
C TYR A 224 -14.44 -8.39 21.69
N ASN A 225 -13.76 -7.25 21.68
CA ASN A 225 -14.33 -5.97 21.30
C ASN A 225 -14.08 -5.69 19.81
N TYR A 226 -14.99 -6.15 18.95
CA TYR A 226 -14.88 -5.98 17.50
C TYR A 226 -14.97 -4.51 17.06
N ALA A 227 -15.71 -3.67 17.79
CA ALA A 227 -15.75 -2.24 17.54
C ALA A 227 -14.38 -1.58 17.79
N ALA A 228 -13.63 -2.03 18.80
CA ALA A 228 -12.27 -1.58 19.05
C ALA A 228 -11.29 -2.05 17.96
N MET A 229 -11.45 -3.27 17.42
CA MET A 229 -10.67 -3.74 16.27
C MET A 229 -10.87 -2.83 15.06
N ALA A 230 -12.13 -2.57 14.69
CA ALA A 230 -12.47 -1.69 13.57
C ALA A 230 -11.98 -0.26 13.80
N THR A 231 -12.23 0.31 14.97
CA THR A 231 -11.76 1.67 15.34
C THR A 231 -10.25 1.76 15.25
N TYR A 232 -9.54 0.73 15.72
CA TYR A 232 -8.08 0.67 15.61
C TYR A 232 -7.65 0.68 14.15
N ALA A 233 -8.21 -0.23 13.34
CA ALA A 233 -7.86 -0.35 11.94
C ALA A 233 -8.08 1.01 11.24
N GLU A 234 -9.26 1.56 11.35
CA GLU A 234 -9.63 2.83 10.70
C GLU A 234 -8.87 4.05 11.21
N LYS A 235 -8.33 4.03 12.44
CA LYS A 235 -7.49 5.12 12.94
C LYS A 235 -6.09 5.08 12.33
N TYR A 236 -5.52 3.89 12.19
CA TYR A 236 -4.10 3.71 11.89
C TYR A 236 -3.81 3.33 10.42
N TRP A 237 -4.83 3.17 9.57
CA TRP A 237 -4.68 2.70 8.18
C TRP A 237 -3.65 3.45 7.33
N LYS A 238 -3.45 4.76 7.55
CA LYS A 238 -2.42 5.58 6.88
C LYS A 238 -1.45 6.27 7.85
N ASN A 239 -1.84 6.40 9.11
CA ASN A 239 -1.05 7.07 10.14
C ASN A 239 -0.59 6.01 11.12
N TYR A 240 0.61 5.47 10.94
CA TYR A 240 1.04 4.26 11.63
C TYR A 240 1.18 4.46 13.14
N ASN A 241 0.81 3.45 13.91
CA ASN A 241 0.93 3.50 15.37
C ASN A 241 2.39 3.44 15.80
N THR A 242 2.90 4.51 16.41
CA THR A 242 4.31 4.62 16.83
C THR A 242 4.68 3.69 17.98
N ALA A 243 3.71 3.06 18.64
CA ALA A 243 3.95 2.02 19.65
C ALA A 243 4.47 0.70 19.05
N TYR A 244 4.34 0.51 17.73
CA TYR A 244 4.76 -0.70 17.02
C TYR A 244 5.78 -0.37 15.94
N ARG A 245 6.65 -1.35 15.64
CA ARG A 245 7.60 -1.27 14.53
C ARG A 245 6.85 -1.33 13.21
N ARG A 246 7.44 -0.69 12.19
CA ARG A 246 6.96 -0.71 10.81
C ARG A 246 7.74 -1.75 10.02
N PHE A 247 7.03 -2.53 9.19
CA PHE A 247 7.63 -3.61 8.40
C PHE A 247 7.55 -3.36 6.89
N ASN A 248 7.19 -2.16 6.43
CA ASN A 248 6.96 -1.83 5.01
C ASN A 248 8.13 -2.22 4.08
N SER A 249 9.38 -2.04 4.53
CA SER A 249 10.57 -2.39 3.74
C SER A 249 10.98 -3.87 3.87
N ALA A 250 10.68 -4.50 5.01
CA ALA A 250 11.04 -5.89 5.31
C ALA A 250 10.00 -6.91 4.81
N GLY A 251 8.75 -6.48 4.62
CA GLY A 251 7.58 -7.35 4.47
C GLY A 251 6.97 -7.74 5.82
N GLY A 252 5.69 -8.09 5.82
CA GLY A 252 4.94 -8.52 7.02
C GLY A 252 4.13 -7.41 7.72
N ASP A 253 4.09 -6.20 7.15
CA ASP A 253 3.36 -5.11 7.79
C ASP A 253 1.84 -5.29 7.75
N CYS A 254 1.32 -5.96 6.71
CA CYS A 254 -0.07 -6.38 6.67
C CYS A 254 -0.48 -7.16 7.93
N THR A 255 0.25 -8.22 8.29
CA THR A 255 -0.07 -9.01 9.50
C THR A 255 0.25 -8.26 10.77
N ASN A 256 1.35 -7.51 10.82
CA ASN A 256 1.68 -6.67 11.97
C ASN A 256 0.51 -5.73 12.32
N TYR A 257 -0.05 -5.06 11.32
CA TYR A 257 -1.17 -4.15 11.47
C TYR A 257 -2.46 -4.86 11.89
N ILE A 258 -2.77 -6.03 11.29
CA ILE A 258 -3.93 -6.83 11.71
C ILE A 258 -3.77 -7.32 13.15
N SER A 259 -2.58 -7.79 13.53
CA SER A 259 -2.29 -8.21 14.90
C SER A 259 -2.49 -7.09 15.92
N GLN A 260 -2.09 -5.86 15.58
CA GLN A 260 -2.35 -4.68 16.41
C GLN A 260 -3.85 -4.41 16.58
N SER A 261 -4.64 -4.53 15.50
CA SER A 261 -6.09 -4.38 15.54
C SER A 261 -6.75 -5.46 16.42
N LEU A 262 -6.36 -6.73 16.26
CA LEU A 262 -6.86 -7.83 17.08
C LEU A 262 -6.50 -7.65 18.56
N TYR A 263 -5.27 -7.20 18.85
CA TYR A 263 -4.82 -6.89 20.21
C TYR A 263 -5.64 -5.76 20.85
N ALA A 264 -5.91 -4.68 20.10
CA ALA A 264 -6.78 -3.60 20.53
C ALA A 264 -8.23 -4.08 20.79
N GLY A 265 -8.66 -5.12 20.08
CA GLY A 265 -9.91 -5.84 20.30
C GLY A 265 -9.92 -6.80 21.49
N GLY A 266 -8.81 -6.96 22.20
CA GLY A 266 -8.72 -7.78 23.41
C GLY A 266 -8.10 -9.16 23.23
N TRP A 267 -7.56 -9.49 22.05
CA TRP A 267 -6.74 -10.70 21.90
C TRP A 267 -5.56 -10.66 22.86
N LYS A 268 -5.33 -11.75 23.60
CA LYS A 268 -4.21 -11.86 24.55
C LYS A 268 -2.99 -12.47 23.88
N HIS A 269 -1.80 -12.08 24.32
CA HIS A 269 -0.58 -12.76 23.90
C HIS A 269 -0.63 -14.26 24.24
N ALA A 270 -0.03 -15.09 23.40
CA ALA A 270 0.21 -16.51 23.61
C ALA A 270 1.72 -16.76 23.59
N THR A 271 2.29 -17.18 24.72
CA THR A 271 3.75 -17.37 24.89
C THR A 271 4.11 -18.69 25.57
N ALA A 272 3.13 -19.60 25.70
CA ALA A 272 3.28 -20.84 26.47
C ALA A 272 3.87 -22.01 25.65
N SER A 273 4.06 -21.84 24.33
CA SER A 273 4.67 -22.85 23.46
C SER A 273 6.13 -22.52 23.18
N THR A 274 6.95 -23.56 23.03
CA THR A 274 8.33 -23.45 22.52
C THR A 274 8.39 -23.49 20.99
N GLU A 275 7.28 -23.85 20.33
CA GLU A 275 7.17 -23.81 18.87
C GLU A 275 6.77 -22.41 18.43
N ASP A 276 7.60 -21.76 17.61
CA ASP A 276 7.42 -20.35 17.24
C ASP A 276 6.04 -20.08 16.62
N TYR A 277 5.52 -21.02 15.83
CA TYR A 277 4.21 -20.93 15.17
C TYR A 277 2.99 -21.18 16.08
N ASP A 278 3.20 -21.56 17.33
CA ASP A 278 2.15 -21.70 18.36
C ASP A 278 2.14 -20.52 19.35
N THR A 279 3.02 -19.54 19.14
CA THR A 279 3.04 -18.29 19.91
C THR A 279 2.33 -17.19 19.15
N TRP A 280 1.91 -16.11 19.82
CA TRP A 280 1.44 -14.87 19.21
C TRP A 280 1.64 -13.73 20.18
N TRP A 281 2.66 -12.90 19.96
CA TRP A 281 3.01 -11.82 20.87
C TRP A 281 3.85 -10.75 20.18
N TYR A 282 3.79 -9.54 20.75
CA TYR A 282 4.65 -8.44 20.39
C TYR A 282 5.36 -7.87 21.62
N GLY A 283 6.67 -7.69 21.51
CA GLY A 283 7.51 -7.06 22.53
C GLY A 283 8.23 -5.83 21.97
N THR A 284 8.93 -5.12 22.85
CA THR A 284 9.64 -3.88 22.49
C THR A 284 10.79 -4.11 21.51
N SER A 285 11.53 -5.21 21.66
CA SER A 285 12.70 -5.55 20.84
C SER A 285 12.44 -6.63 19.79
N SER A 286 11.39 -7.45 19.97
CA SER A 286 11.10 -8.60 19.12
C SER A 286 9.61 -8.94 19.13
N GLN A 287 9.21 -9.91 18.32
CA GLN A 287 7.84 -10.37 18.13
C GLN A 287 7.87 -11.83 17.66
N SER A 288 6.77 -12.56 17.79
CA SER A 288 6.64 -13.89 17.17
C SER A 288 6.47 -13.78 15.66
N ASP A 289 6.87 -14.82 14.93
CA ASP A 289 6.65 -14.88 13.47
C ASP A 289 5.16 -14.79 13.13
N THR A 290 4.30 -15.40 13.93
CA THR A 290 2.83 -15.35 13.80
C THR A 290 2.22 -13.95 13.99
N TRP A 291 2.97 -12.99 14.55
CA TRP A 291 2.52 -11.60 14.67
C TRP A 291 2.64 -10.85 13.34
N VAL A 292 3.63 -11.22 12.51
CA VAL A 292 4.00 -10.50 11.26
C VAL A 292 3.88 -11.34 9.99
N GLY A 293 3.84 -12.66 10.10
CA GLY A 293 3.80 -13.62 8.99
C GLY A 293 2.37 -14.02 8.63
N VAL A 294 2.03 -13.93 7.35
CA VAL A 294 0.66 -14.21 6.85
C VAL A 294 0.30 -15.68 7.07
N ASN A 295 1.18 -16.60 6.69
CA ASN A 295 0.92 -18.03 6.82
C ASN A 295 1.03 -18.49 8.28
N GLU A 296 2.01 -17.98 9.00
CA GLU A 296 2.24 -18.26 10.42
C GLU A 296 1.05 -17.82 11.28
N TRP A 297 0.42 -16.68 10.95
CA TRP A 297 -0.83 -16.27 11.59
C TRP A 297 -1.98 -17.25 11.31
N SER A 298 -2.11 -17.77 10.08
CA SER A 298 -3.11 -18.81 9.76
C SER A 298 -2.87 -20.06 10.60
N TRP A 299 -1.63 -20.56 10.64
CA TRP A 299 -1.27 -21.76 11.39
C TRP A 299 -1.58 -21.61 12.87
N PHE A 300 -1.11 -20.52 13.48
CA PHE A 300 -1.35 -20.21 14.88
C PHE A 300 -2.85 -20.18 15.20
N THR A 301 -3.64 -19.44 14.42
CA THR A 301 -5.06 -19.26 14.76
C THR A 301 -5.87 -20.54 14.61
N GLN A 302 -5.48 -21.41 13.68
CA GLN A 302 -6.09 -22.72 13.48
C GLN A 302 -5.69 -23.69 14.62
N THR A 303 -4.41 -23.76 14.99
CA THR A 303 -3.93 -24.62 16.09
C THR A 303 -4.46 -24.16 17.45
N ALA A 304 -4.36 -22.86 17.74
CA ALA A 304 -4.83 -22.26 18.98
C ALA A 304 -6.36 -22.10 19.03
N LYS A 305 -7.08 -22.49 17.97
CA LYS A 305 -8.54 -22.38 17.83
C LYS A 305 -9.06 -20.97 18.13
N ARG A 306 -8.31 -19.95 17.72
CA ARG A 306 -8.72 -18.54 17.85
C ARG A 306 -9.63 -18.08 16.72
N THR A 307 -9.68 -18.84 15.64
CA THR A 307 -10.53 -18.55 14.50
C THR A 307 -11.33 -19.77 14.08
N THR A 308 -12.37 -19.54 13.30
CA THR A 308 -13.09 -20.58 12.56
C THR A 308 -13.15 -20.20 11.10
N ALA A 309 -12.76 -21.10 10.21
CA ALA A 309 -12.86 -20.86 8.78
C ALA A 309 -14.32 -20.61 8.33
N LEU A 310 -14.50 -19.66 7.44
CA LEU A 310 -15.78 -19.33 6.81
C LEU A 310 -15.87 -19.99 5.44
N ALA A 311 -17.02 -20.56 5.12
CA ALA A 311 -17.25 -21.22 3.85
C ALA A 311 -17.31 -20.24 2.67
N ASN A 312 -17.61 -18.97 2.94
CA ASN A 312 -17.66 -17.91 1.92
C ASN A 312 -17.19 -16.57 2.51
N ALA A 313 -16.39 -15.82 1.76
CA ALA A 313 -15.80 -14.55 2.19
C ALA A 313 -16.86 -13.45 2.45
N TYR A 314 -18.03 -13.50 1.79
CA TYR A 314 -19.15 -12.60 2.08
C TYR A 314 -19.85 -12.89 3.42
N GLN A 315 -19.47 -13.96 4.14
CA GLN A 315 -19.92 -14.23 5.52
C GLN A 315 -19.11 -13.49 6.59
N MET A 316 -18.04 -12.82 6.21
CA MET A 316 -17.19 -12.08 7.13
C MET A 316 -17.93 -10.92 7.78
N ASP A 317 -17.71 -10.74 9.07
CA ASP A 317 -18.24 -9.63 9.85
C ASP A 317 -17.12 -8.76 10.42
N ILE A 318 -17.48 -7.67 11.09
CA ILE A 318 -16.50 -6.74 11.67
C ILE A 318 -15.53 -7.49 12.59
N GLY A 319 -14.22 -7.25 12.36
CA GLY A 319 -13.12 -7.91 13.07
C GLY A 319 -12.69 -9.26 12.47
N ASP A 320 -13.40 -9.80 11.47
CA ASP A 320 -12.98 -11.00 10.76
C ASP A 320 -11.82 -10.69 9.79
N VAL A 321 -10.95 -11.68 9.58
CA VAL A 321 -9.71 -11.54 8.80
C VAL A 321 -9.84 -12.26 7.46
N LEU A 322 -9.41 -11.59 6.39
CA LEU A 322 -9.32 -12.14 5.04
C LEU A 322 -7.85 -12.28 4.68
N GLN A 323 -7.45 -13.47 4.26
CA GLN A 323 -6.14 -13.70 3.64
C GLN A 323 -6.30 -14.09 2.18
N VAL A 324 -5.35 -13.66 1.35
CA VAL A 324 -5.37 -13.87 -0.09
C VAL A 324 -4.06 -14.49 -0.55
N ASP A 325 -4.19 -15.49 -1.40
CA ASP A 325 -3.13 -16.12 -2.18
C ASP A 325 -3.38 -15.67 -3.63
N PHE A 326 -2.58 -14.70 -4.09
CA PHE A 326 -2.85 -13.97 -5.32
C PHE A 326 -2.60 -14.82 -6.56
N ASP A 327 -1.56 -15.65 -6.54
CA ASP A 327 -1.10 -16.46 -7.67
C ASP A 327 -1.51 -17.94 -7.59
N LYS A 328 -2.20 -18.32 -6.51
CA LYS A 328 -2.68 -19.68 -6.21
C LYS A 328 -1.54 -20.67 -6.02
N ASP A 329 -0.37 -20.21 -5.59
CA ASP A 329 0.76 -21.09 -5.34
C ASP A 329 0.62 -21.90 -4.04
N GLY A 330 -0.38 -21.61 -3.20
CA GLY A 330 -0.63 -22.33 -1.94
C GLY A 330 -0.05 -21.64 -0.71
N ALA A 331 0.75 -20.59 -0.87
CA ALA A 331 1.12 -19.67 0.19
C ALA A 331 0.23 -18.42 0.14
N LYS A 332 -0.20 -17.93 1.30
CA LYS A 332 -0.95 -16.67 1.38
C LYS A 332 0.03 -15.50 1.32
N ASP A 333 -0.33 -14.49 0.54
CA ASP A 333 0.50 -13.31 0.28
C ASP A 333 0.14 -12.12 1.17
N HIS A 334 -1.12 -12.02 1.58
CA HIS A 334 -1.60 -10.82 2.25
C HIS A 334 -2.73 -11.10 3.22
N THR A 335 -2.84 -10.25 4.25
CA THR A 335 -3.87 -10.33 5.29
C THR A 335 -4.53 -8.97 5.52
N MET A 336 -5.84 -8.99 5.72
CA MET A 336 -6.70 -7.80 5.81
C MET A 336 -7.77 -8.02 6.88
N ILE A 337 -8.29 -6.95 7.48
CA ILE A 337 -9.39 -7.05 8.46
C ILE A 337 -10.64 -6.32 7.97
N THR A 338 -11.80 -6.90 8.25
CA THR A 338 -13.09 -6.25 8.01
C THR A 338 -13.34 -5.18 9.06
N SER A 339 -13.35 -3.91 8.66
CA SER A 339 -13.64 -2.79 9.57
C SER A 339 -15.06 -2.26 9.40
N TYR A 340 -15.72 -2.57 8.29
CA TYR A 340 -17.10 -2.20 8.02
C TYR A 340 -17.83 -3.31 7.27
N ARG A 341 -19.14 -3.44 7.49
CA ARG A 341 -20.00 -4.40 6.79
C ARG A 341 -21.33 -3.74 6.45
N SER A 342 -21.71 -3.79 5.18
CA SER A 342 -23.04 -3.34 4.75
C SER A 342 -24.12 -4.32 5.21
N THR A 343 -25.34 -3.82 5.36
CA THR A 343 -26.57 -4.60 5.59
C THR A 343 -26.87 -5.57 4.44
N SER A 344 -26.42 -5.25 3.23
CA SER A 344 -26.44 -6.17 2.06
C SER A 344 -25.41 -7.31 2.15
N GLY A 345 -24.54 -7.29 3.17
CA GLY A 345 -23.61 -8.36 3.46
C GLY A 345 -22.27 -8.27 2.75
N VAL A 346 -21.90 -7.09 2.26
CA VAL A 346 -20.58 -6.81 1.68
C VAL A 346 -19.61 -6.40 2.80
N PRO A 347 -18.53 -7.15 3.05
CA PRO A 347 -17.48 -6.72 3.96
C PRO A 347 -16.55 -5.71 3.28
N TYR A 348 -16.06 -4.75 4.07
CA TYR A 348 -15.12 -3.71 3.66
C TYR A 348 -13.86 -3.82 4.50
N LEU A 349 -12.74 -3.97 3.80
CA LEU A 349 -11.45 -4.35 4.33
C LEU A 349 -10.55 -3.12 4.48
N THR A 350 -9.80 -3.09 5.57
CA THR A 350 -8.77 -2.10 5.85
C THR A 350 -7.45 -2.82 6.12
N TYR A 351 -6.34 -2.35 5.53
CA TYR A 351 -5.06 -3.06 5.53
C TYR A 351 -3.86 -2.14 5.21
N HIS A 352 -2.63 -2.65 5.40
CA HIS A 352 -1.35 -1.99 5.16
C HIS A 352 -0.62 -2.56 3.90
N ASP A 353 0.65 -2.19 3.69
CA ASP A 353 1.47 -2.37 2.47
C ASP A 353 1.07 -1.38 1.35
N THR A 354 -0.06 -1.63 0.69
CA THR A 354 -0.80 -0.58 -0.01
C THR A 354 -1.86 -0.11 0.97
N ASP A 355 -1.50 0.81 1.87
CA ASP A 355 -2.34 1.31 2.94
C ASP A 355 -3.74 1.63 2.41
N THR A 356 -4.77 0.93 2.85
CA THR A 356 -6.11 1.01 2.26
C THR A 356 -7.18 1.08 3.33
N TYR A 357 -8.12 2.01 3.15
CA TYR A 357 -9.27 2.25 4.00
C TYR A 357 -10.56 1.73 3.39
N ARG A 358 -11.26 0.81 4.06
CA ARG A 358 -12.62 0.35 3.69
C ARG A 358 -12.80 0.05 2.19
N ARG A 359 -11.91 -0.76 1.61
CA ARG A 359 -12.12 -1.28 0.26
C ARG A 359 -13.07 -2.47 0.32
N SER A 360 -14.12 -2.47 -0.50
CA SER A 360 -15.06 -3.59 -0.51
C SER A 360 -14.38 -4.91 -0.95
N LEU A 361 -14.92 -6.03 -0.48
CA LEU A 361 -14.55 -7.35 -1.01
C LEU A 361 -14.83 -7.44 -2.52
N SER A 362 -15.95 -6.88 -2.99
CA SER A 362 -16.31 -6.86 -4.42
C SER A 362 -15.22 -6.21 -5.28
N SER A 363 -14.62 -5.12 -4.80
CA SER A 363 -13.51 -4.44 -5.47
C SER A 363 -12.22 -5.26 -5.48
N LEU A 364 -11.92 -5.96 -4.39
CA LEU A 364 -10.81 -6.91 -4.35
C LEU A 364 -11.02 -8.06 -5.34
N LEU A 365 -12.21 -8.67 -5.37
CA LEU A 365 -12.53 -9.76 -6.30
C LEU A 365 -12.47 -9.32 -7.77
N SER A 366 -12.95 -8.12 -8.10
CA SER A 366 -12.84 -7.53 -9.44
C SER A 366 -11.39 -7.34 -9.87
N SER A 367 -10.53 -6.98 -8.92
CA SER A 367 -9.10 -6.76 -9.17
C SER A 367 -8.30 -8.06 -9.22
N TYR A 368 -8.79 -9.13 -8.60
CA TYR A 368 -8.10 -10.40 -8.40
C TYR A 368 -9.03 -11.61 -8.66
N PRO A 369 -9.65 -11.73 -9.84
CA PRO A 369 -10.66 -12.75 -10.11
C PRO A 369 -10.10 -14.18 -10.04
N ASN A 370 -8.79 -14.33 -10.19
CA ASN A 370 -8.10 -15.61 -10.24
C ASN A 370 -7.36 -15.99 -8.96
N SER A 371 -7.53 -15.26 -7.86
CA SER A 371 -6.86 -15.53 -6.59
C SER A 371 -7.64 -16.52 -5.70
N ALA A 372 -6.99 -17.07 -4.67
CA ALA A 372 -7.62 -17.88 -3.64
C ALA A 372 -7.81 -17.06 -2.36
N TYR A 373 -8.98 -17.21 -1.74
CA TYR A 373 -9.40 -16.41 -0.59
C TYR A 373 -9.64 -17.32 0.61
N TYR A 374 -9.23 -16.86 1.78
CA TYR A 374 -9.37 -17.57 3.05
C TYR A 374 -9.97 -16.60 4.06
N ALA A 375 -11.14 -16.93 4.59
CA ALA A 375 -11.90 -16.05 5.47
C ALA A 375 -12.00 -16.66 6.87
N TYR A 376 -11.64 -15.88 7.88
CA TYR A 376 -11.47 -16.32 9.27
C TYR A 376 -12.43 -15.56 10.18
N ARG A 377 -13.37 -16.28 10.80
CA ARG A 377 -14.19 -15.76 11.91
C ARG A 377 -13.32 -15.66 13.15
N THR A 378 -13.09 -14.44 13.64
CA THR A 378 -12.35 -14.20 14.90
C THR A 378 -13.21 -14.30 16.14
#